data_AF-A0A4Y2FHA3-F1
#
_entry.id   AF-A0A4Y2FHA3-F1
#
_cell.length_a   1.000
_cell.length_b   1.000
_cell.length_c   1.000
_cell.angle_alpha   90.00
_cell.angle_beta   90.00
_cell.angle_gamma   90.00
#
_symmetry.space_group_name_H-M   'P 1'
#
loop_
_entity.id
_entity.type
_entity.pdbx_description
1 polymer ?
#
loop_
_entity_poly.entity_id
_entity_poly.type
_entity_poly.pdbx_seq_one_letter_code
_entity_poly.pdbx_strand_id
1 'polypeptide(L)'
;MKPGSRAKEFIESYPVISKNYVSAVMALKLRFGKSDLLFEVYFCELIKLITSIVKSDNKLPLDKLYDKIEAQLRVLESLGLKPEENTSWLYPMVESSLTEEVSRAWQRSSLF
;
A
#
# COMPACT_ATOMS: atom_id res chain seq x y z
N MET A 1 20.37 2.34 12.24
CA MET A 1 20.52 2.55 10.77
C MET A 1 21.53 1.54 10.24
N LYS A 2 21.35 1.02 9.02
CA LYS A 2 22.30 0.06 8.42
C LYS A 2 23.69 0.72 8.29
N PRO A 3 24.78 0.09 8.76
CA PRO A 3 26.14 0.60 8.54
C PRO A 3 26.43 0.80 7.04
N GLY A 4 27.08 1.91 6.68
CA GLY A 4 27.37 2.27 5.28
C GLY A 4 26.16 2.69 4.46
N SER A 5 25.00 2.93 5.07
CA SER A 5 23.85 3.48 4.35
C SER A 5 23.99 4.99 4.16
N ARG A 6 23.52 5.49 3.02
CA ARG A 6 23.49 6.93 2.71
C ARG A 6 22.70 7.77 3.72
N ALA A 7 21.72 7.17 4.38
CA ALA A 7 20.96 7.81 5.45
C ALA A 7 21.81 7.97 6.73
N LYS A 8 22.66 6.99 7.05
CA LYS A 8 23.60 7.05 8.17
C LYS A 8 24.64 8.15 7.94
N GLU A 9 25.31 8.14 6.79
CA GLU A 9 26.28 9.18 6.40
C GLU A 9 25.67 10.59 6.45
N PHE A 10 24.40 10.70 6.03
CA PHE A 10 23.67 11.96 6.08
C PHE A 10 23.38 12.45 7.49
N ILE A 11 23.16 11.56 8.47
CA ILE A 11 22.97 11.96 9.86
C ILE A 11 24.29 12.27 10.54
N GLU A 12 25.36 11.57 10.17
CA GLU A 12 26.70 11.81 10.71
C GLU A 12 27.26 13.19 10.33
N SER A 13 26.72 13.85 9.31
CA SER A 13 27.08 15.25 8.99
C SER A 13 26.47 16.29 9.94
N TYR A 14 25.49 15.91 10.75
CA TYR A 14 24.84 16.80 11.72
C TYR A 14 25.63 16.80 13.04
N PRO A 15 26.06 17.96 13.56
CA PRO A 15 26.66 18.03 14.90
C PRO A 15 25.72 17.50 15.98
N VAL A 16 26.26 16.78 16.96
CA VAL A 16 25.53 16.15 18.07
C VAL A 16 25.19 17.19 19.14
N ILE A 17 24.23 18.06 18.83
CA ILE A 17 23.69 19.08 19.74
C ILE A 17 22.17 18.98 19.80
N SER A 18 21.60 19.26 20.98
CA SER A 18 20.15 19.13 21.25
C SER A 18 19.28 19.87 20.23
N LYS A 19 19.69 21.08 19.84
CA LYS A 19 18.98 21.91 18.87
C LYS A 19 18.87 21.28 17.49
N ASN A 20 19.79 20.39 17.13
CA ASN A 20 19.94 19.87 15.77
C ASN A 20 19.17 18.56 15.54
N TYR A 21 18.66 17.90 16.60
CA TYR A 21 17.88 16.67 16.46
C TYR A 21 16.61 16.87 15.65
N VAL A 22 15.87 17.97 15.88
CA VAL A 22 14.63 18.25 15.15
C VAL A 22 14.92 18.46 13.66
N SER A 23 15.95 19.25 13.34
CA SER A 23 16.38 19.50 11.96
C SER A 23 16.89 18.24 11.26
N ALA A 24 17.65 17.40 11.96
CA ALA A 24 18.14 16.13 11.43
C ALA A 24 17.00 15.16 11.10
N VAL A 25 16.00 15.04 11.98
CA VAL A 25 14.80 14.21 11.75
C VAL A 25 13.97 14.76 10.60
N MET A 26 13.75 16.08 10.56
CA MET A 26 13.01 16.72 9.47
C MET A 26 13.70 16.52 8.13
N ALA A 27 15.02 16.68 8.07
CA ALA A 27 15.79 16.50 6.85
C ALA A 27 15.82 15.02 6.40
N LEU A 28 15.84 14.06 7.33
CA LEU A 28 15.67 12.64 7.02
C LEU A 28 14.31 12.37 6.38
N LYS A 29 13.24 12.87 6.98
CA LYS A 29 11.87 12.71 6.44
C LYS A 29 11.77 13.33 5.04
N LEU A 30 12.28 14.54 4.85
CA LEU A 30 12.26 15.22 3.56
C LEU A 30 13.04 14.45 2.49
N ARG A 31 14.22 13.93 2.84
CA ARG A 31 15.13 13.31 1.87
C ARG A 31 14.78 11.85 1.57
N PHE A 32 14.33 11.09 2.57
CA PHE A 32 14.15 9.64 2.49
C PHE A 32 12.72 9.19 2.79
N GLY A 33 11.92 9.98 3.50
CA GLY A 33 10.51 9.71 3.81
C GLY A 33 9.57 10.08 2.67
N LYS A 34 9.87 9.64 1.44
CA LYS A 34 9.06 9.88 0.25
C LYS A 34 7.80 9.00 0.27
N SER A 35 6.83 9.37 1.12
CA SER A 35 5.55 8.66 1.27
C SER A 35 4.81 8.50 -0.06
N ASP A 36 4.83 9.53 -0.90
CA ASP A 36 4.10 9.53 -2.18
C ASP A 36 4.67 8.50 -3.15
N LEU A 37 5.99 8.41 -3.25
CA LEU A 37 6.65 7.38 -4.06
C LEU A 37 6.34 5.98 -3.52
N LEU A 38 6.33 5.83 -2.20
CA LEU A 38 6.02 4.55 -1.57
C LEU A 38 4.55 4.16 -1.80
N PHE A 39 3.64 5.13 -1.77
CA PHE A 39 2.24 4.96 -2.13
C PHE A 39 2.11 4.45 -3.56
N GLU A 40 2.78 5.09 -4.53
CA GLU A 40 2.77 4.64 -5.93
C GLU A 40 3.26 3.19 -6.08
N VAL A 41 4.31 2.81 -5.36
CA VAL A 41 4.85 1.44 -5.39
C VAL A 41 3.82 0.44 -4.87
N TYR A 42 3.24 0.66 -3.69
CA TYR A 42 2.23 -0.24 -3.12
C TYR A 42 0.95 -0.27 -3.94
N PHE A 43 0.56 0.86 -4.53
CA PHE A 43 -0.57 0.92 -5.45
C PHE A 43 -0.32 0.09 -6.71
N CYS A 44 0.88 0.18 -7.29
CA CYS A 44 1.30 -0.67 -8.40
C CYS A 44 1.34 -2.16 -8.01
N GLU A 45 1.77 -2.49 -6.80
CA GLU A 45 1.75 -3.86 -6.28
C GLU A 45 0.33 -4.40 -6.15
N LEU A 46 -0.61 -3.59 -5.64
CA LEU A 46 -2.03 -3.95 -5.57
C LEU A 46 -2.60 -4.22 -6.97
N ILE A 47 -2.32 -3.37 -7.95
CA ILE A 47 -2.73 -3.59 -9.35
C ILE A 47 -2.15 -4.89 -9.90
N LYS A 48 -0.85 -5.15 -9.67
CA LYS A 48 -0.19 -6.38 -10.12
C LYS A 48 -0.82 -7.62 -9.48
N LEU A 49 -1.12 -7.56 -8.18
CA LEU A 49 -1.78 -8.62 -7.46
C LEU A 49 -3.14 -8.94 -8.11
N ILE A 50 -4.01 -7.95 -8.26
CA ILE A 50 -5.33 -8.13 -8.87
C ILE A 50 -5.21 -8.65 -10.30
N THR A 51 -4.34 -8.03 -11.11
CA THR A 51 -4.11 -8.46 -12.49
C THR A 51 -3.62 -9.91 -12.58
N SER A 52 -2.78 -10.35 -11.64
CA SER A 52 -2.31 -11.74 -11.62
C SER A 52 -3.44 -12.72 -11.38
N ILE A 53 -4.38 -12.40 -10.47
CA ILE A 53 -5.55 -13.23 -10.17
C ILE A 53 -6.48 -13.31 -11.36
N VAL A 54 -6.73 -12.17 -12.03
CA VAL A 54 -7.59 -12.10 -13.21
C VAL A 54 -7.02 -12.90 -14.39
N LYS A 55 -5.70 -12.85 -14.61
CA LYS A 55 -5.05 -13.50 -15.75
C LYS A 55 -4.71 -14.97 -15.51
N SER A 56 -4.53 -15.39 -14.27
CA SER A 56 -4.20 -16.77 -13.94
C SER A 56 -5.47 -17.58 -13.72
N ASP A 57 -5.51 -18.82 -14.23
CA ASP A 57 -6.55 -19.79 -13.83
C ASP A 57 -6.36 -20.26 -12.36
N ASN A 58 -5.27 -19.82 -11.72
CA ASN A 58 -4.99 -19.97 -10.29
C ASN A 58 -5.82 -18.99 -9.47
N LYS A 59 -7.11 -19.30 -9.34
CA LYS A 59 -8.00 -18.62 -8.41
C LYS A 59 -7.51 -18.85 -6.98
N LEU A 60 -7.06 -17.78 -6.33
CA LEU A 60 -6.79 -17.82 -4.88
C LEU A 60 -8.10 -18.11 -4.14
N PRO A 61 -8.06 -18.89 -3.06
CA PRO A 61 -9.16 -18.95 -2.10
C PRO A 61 -9.58 -17.55 -1.66
N LEU A 62 -10.89 -17.31 -1.50
CA LEU A 62 -11.46 -15.99 -1.26
C LEU A 62 -10.92 -15.34 0.04
N ASP A 63 -10.70 -16.14 1.08
CA ASP A 63 -10.07 -15.74 2.34
C ASP A 63 -8.66 -15.19 2.10
N LYS A 64 -7.83 -15.91 1.34
CA LYS A 64 -6.46 -15.47 1.02
C LYS A 64 -6.42 -14.25 0.12
N LEU A 65 -7.41 -14.12 -0.78
CA LEU A 65 -7.56 -12.95 -1.62
C LEU A 65 -7.86 -11.72 -0.77
N TYR A 66 -8.84 -11.84 0.12
CA TYR A 66 -9.22 -10.80 1.06
C TYR A 66 -8.03 -10.36 1.92
N ASP A 67 -7.35 -11.29 2.58
CA ASP A 67 -6.21 -10.98 3.45
C ASP A 67 -5.11 -10.21 2.72
N LYS A 68 -4.82 -10.58 1.47
CA LYS A 68 -3.79 -9.91 0.67
C LYS A 68 -4.18 -8.51 0.23
N ILE A 69 -5.42 -8.32 -0.21
CA ILE A 69 -5.93 -7.00 -0.60
C ILE A 69 -5.97 -6.09 0.63
N GLU A 70 -6.53 -6.58 1.73
CA GLU A 70 -6.64 -5.86 3.01
C GLU A 70 -5.26 -5.45 3.56
N ALA A 71 -4.26 -6.32 3.49
CA ALA A 71 -2.90 -6.00 3.90
C ALA A 71 -2.30 -4.84 3.07
N GLN A 72 -2.54 -4.83 1.76
CA GLN A 72 -2.06 -3.76 0.87
C GLN A 72 -2.82 -2.45 1.12
N LEU A 73 -4.14 -2.51 1.31
CA LEU A 73 -4.94 -1.33 1.65
C LEU A 73 -4.51 -0.69 2.96
N ARG A 74 -4.24 -1.49 4.00
CA ARG A 74 -3.74 -0.98 5.29
C ARG A 74 -2.42 -0.23 5.17
N VAL A 75 -1.53 -0.69 4.30
CA VAL A 75 -0.27 0.02 4.02
C VAL A 75 -0.56 1.33 3.30
N LEU A 76 -1.43 1.32 2.28
CA LEU A 76 -1.83 2.53 1.57
C LEU A 76 -2.51 3.55 2.48
N GLU A 77 -3.37 3.12 3.40
CA GLU A 77 -4.00 3.96 4.43
C GLU A 77 -2.96 4.63 5.33
N SER A 78 -1.95 3.87 5.78
CA SER A 78 -0.84 4.42 6.57
C SER A 78 0.00 5.46 5.82
N LEU A 79 -0.06 5.43 4.47
CA LEU A 79 0.63 6.36 3.58
C LEU A 79 -0.27 7.52 3.13
N GLY A 80 -1.52 7.58 3.60
CA GLY A 80 -2.43 8.69 3.33
C GLY A 80 -3.58 8.38 2.39
N LEU A 81 -3.82 7.10 2.05
CA LEU A 81 -5.09 6.71 1.42
C LEU A 81 -6.22 7.00 2.41
N LYS A 82 -7.08 7.97 2.10
CA LYS A 82 -8.29 8.21 2.88
C LYS A 82 -9.45 7.48 2.19
N PRO A 83 -10.11 6.52 2.86
CA PRO A 83 -11.22 5.77 2.28
C PRO A 83 -12.34 6.66 1.72
N GLU A 84 -12.50 7.83 2.33
CA GLU A 84 -13.50 8.85 2.00
C GLU A 84 -13.10 9.82 0.85
N GLU A 85 -11.84 9.82 0.40
CA GLU A 85 -11.37 10.67 -0.72
C GLU A 85 -11.09 9.82 -1.98
N ASN A 86 -12.15 9.45 -2.72
CA ASN A 86 -12.07 8.77 -4.03
C ASN A 86 -11.54 7.32 -4.03
N THR A 87 -12.19 6.42 -3.28
CA THR A 87 -11.99 4.97 -3.43
C THR A 87 -12.89 4.32 -4.49
N SER A 88 -13.56 5.11 -5.33
CA SER A 88 -14.46 4.60 -6.38
C SER A 88 -13.79 3.62 -7.37
N TRP A 89 -12.45 3.68 -7.50
CA TRP A 89 -11.67 2.76 -8.32
C TRP A 89 -11.43 1.40 -7.64
N LEU A 90 -11.52 1.30 -6.31
CA LEU A 90 -11.29 0.05 -5.58
C LEU A 90 -12.37 -0.97 -5.85
N TYR A 91 -13.63 -0.53 -5.89
CA TYR A 91 -14.77 -1.42 -6.11
C TYR A 91 -14.64 -2.22 -7.42
N PRO A 92 -14.47 -1.61 -8.61
CA PRO A 92 -14.29 -2.37 -9.84
C PRO A 92 -12.99 -3.19 -9.85
N MET A 93 -11.93 -2.76 -9.14
CA MET A 93 -10.69 -3.54 -9.04
C MET A 93 -10.92 -4.84 -8.26
N VAL A 94 -11.55 -4.76 -7.08
CA VAL A 94 -11.87 -5.92 -6.25
C VAL A 94 -12.86 -6.83 -6.98
N GLU A 95 -13.94 -6.26 -7.54
CA GLU A 95 -14.94 -7.02 -8.29
C GLU A 95 -14.31 -7.82 -9.43
N SER A 96 -13.38 -7.23 -10.19
CA SER A 96 -12.68 -7.92 -11.28
C SER A 96 -11.87 -9.13 -10.82
N SER A 97 -11.37 -9.13 -9.57
CA SER A 97 -10.58 -10.22 -9.00
C SER A 97 -11.42 -11.40 -8.50
N LEU A 98 -12.73 -11.21 -8.35
CA LEU A 98 -13.63 -12.25 -7.87
C LEU A 98 -13.93 -13.27 -8.97
N THR A 99 -14.17 -14.51 -8.55
CA THR A 99 -14.63 -15.55 -9.47
C THR A 99 -16.09 -15.32 -9.86
N GLU A 100 -16.50 -15.80 -11.03
CA GLU A 100 -17.91 -15.71 -11.44
C GLU A 100 -18.87 -16.34 -10.42
N GLU A 101 -18.46 -17.42 -9.76
CA GLU A 101 -19.28 -18.08 -8.75
C GLU A 101 -19.52 -17.17 -7.53
N VAL A 102 -18.47 -16.52 -7.03
CA VAL A 102 -18.57 -15.57 -5.92
C VAL A 102 -19.39 -14.34 -6.33
N SER A 103 -19.17 -13.82 -7.54
CA SER A 103 -19.92 -12.67 -8.06
C SER A 103 -21.42 -12.99 -8.21
N ARG A 104 -21.77 -14.16 -8.76
CA ARG A 104 -23.17 -14.62 -8.88
C ARG A 104 -23.80 -14.89 -7.51
N ALA A 105 -23.06 -15.43 -6.55
CA ALA A 105 -23.55 -15.64 -5.19
C ALA A 105 -23.85 -14.30 -4.50
N TRP A 106 -22.96 -13.31 -4.67
CA TRP A 106 -23.18 -11.95 -4.19
C TRP A 106 -24.45 -11.35 -4.79
N GLN A 107 -24.63 -11.39 -6.11
CA GLN A 107 -25.83 -10.84 -6.77
C GLN A 107 -27.15 -11.47 -6.33
N ARG A 108 -27.12 -12.71 -5.81
CA ARG A 108 -28.32 -13.41 -5.28
C ARG A 108 -28.57 -13.14 -3.81
N SER A 109 -27.58 -12.64 -3.07
CA SER A 109 -27.73 -12.21 -1.69
C SER A 109 -28.64 -10.98 -1.66
N SER A 110 -29.71 -11.02 -0.87
CA SER A 110 -30.74 -9.99 -0.75
C SER A 110 -30.27 -8.67 -0.10
N LEU A 111 -28.98 -8.35 -0.22
CA LEU A 111 -28.37 -7.12 0.30
C LEU A 111 -28.23 -6.03 -0.77
N PHE A 112 -28.84 -6.21 -1.94
CA PHE A 112 -29.18 -5.17 -2.90
C PHE A 112 -30.53 -5.48 -3.55
#